data_AF-A0A928E8Z3-F1
#
_entry.id   AF-A0A928E8Z3-F1
#
_cell.length_a   1.000
_cell.length_b   1.000
_cell.length_c   1.000
_cell.angle_alpha   90.00
_cell.angle_beta   90.00
_cell.angle_gamma   90.00
#
_symmetry.space_group_name_H-M   'P 1'
#
loop_
_entity.id
_entity.type
_entity.pdbx_description
1 polymer ?
#
loop_
_entity_poly.entity_id
_entity_poly.type
_entity_poly.pdbx_seq_one_letter_code
_entity_poly.pdbx_strand_id
1 'polypeptide(L)'
;MRGQLNNRCLLITTSKKQGVSFMLSFSLAALGSAAHETGGFKKPSVVSDFRYLLRNTPPLIVAMMILSIVGMNLLANKSIDTGLDWLALDCGILFSWMCFLSMDVLTRCFGPRATTLLSIVALVANWVVALIFFVASIIPGMWSASYVEGSEAIINGSLDGMFSGTWFIILGSSVAFIVSAFINNYLNAAIGNRLSDDTGFGAFALRSYVSTFVAQVADNLVFAILVSQVFFGWTLLQCFTCALTGALMELLFEVVFSPLGYRMAQGILAERADNESDAALGAAARATNDAAYVGVATGIRAARVGNATQIALEEASRFANDMREE
;
A
#
# COMPACT_ATOMS: atom_id res chain seq x y z
N MET A 1 -8.49 -3.87 41.93
CA MET A 1 -8.91 -2.74 42.78
C MET A 1 -9.65 -1.75 41.90
N ARG A 2 -10.95 -1.53 42.15
CA ARG A 2 -11.78 -0.53 41.47
C ARG A 2 -11.46 0.86 42.03
N GLY A 3 -11.41 1.88 41.16
CA GLY A 3 -11.54 3.29 41.53
C GLY A 3 -10.32 4.15 41.24
N GLN A 4 -10.31 4.80 40.07
CA GLN A 4 -9.83 6.16 39.77
C GLN A 4 -9.59 6.33 38.26
N LEU A 5 -10.66 6.27 37.48
CA LEU A 5 -10.67 6.71 36.08
C LEU A 5 -11.88 7.63 35.91
N ASN A 6 -11.81 8.82 36.51
CA ASN A 6 -12.68 9.92 36.13
C ASN A 6 -11.99 11.26 36.38
N ASN A 7 -12.12 12.17 35.43
CA ASN A 7 -11.79 13.61 35.47
C ASN A 7 -10.39 14.11 35.02
N ARG A 8 -9.67 13.44 34.11
CA ARG A 8 -8.53 14.07 33.40
C ARG A 8 -8.72 14.32 31.90
N CYS A 9 -9.86 13.95 31.31
CA CYS A 9 -10.10 14.09 29.87
C CYS A 9 -10.57 15.50 29.44
N LEU A 10 -10.92 16.41 30.37
CA LEU A 10 -11.58 17.68 30.04
C LEU A 10 -10.68 18.93 30.07
N LEU A 11 -9.37 18.80 30.27
CA LEU A 11 -8.46 19.93 30.54
C LEU A 11 -7.21 19.99 29.63
N ILE A 12 -7.31 19.49 28.39
CA ILE A 12 -6.25 19.59 27.38
C ILE A 12 -6.77 20.28 26.10
N THR A 13 -7.57 21.34 26.25
CA THR A 13 -8.01 22.18 25.12
C THR A 13 -7.32 23.55 25.06
N THR A 14 -6.41 23.85 25.98
CA THR A 14 -5.73 25.16 26.01
C THR A 14 -4.29 25.06 26.48
N SER A 15 -3.35 24.60 25.64
CA SER A 15 -1.96 25.11 25.62
C SER A 15 -1.09 24.35 24.60
N LYS A 16 -0.79 25.02 23.47
CA LYS A 16 0.54 25.14 22.80
C LYS A 16 0.43 25.19 21.28
N LYS A 17 0.22 26.41 20.79
CA LYS A 17 0.35 26.88 19.40
C LYS A 17 1.82 26.91 18.88
N GLN A 18 2.68 25.95 19.22
CA GLN A 18 4.12 26.04 18.91
C GLN A 18 4.73 24.89 18.09
N GLY A 19 3.93 23.93 17.60
CA GLY A 19 4.46 22.77 16.85
C GLY A 19 4.45 22.86 15.31
N VAL A 20 3.75 23.84 14.72
CA VAL A 20 3.38 23.77 13.29
C VAL A 20 4.51 24.20 12.33
N SER A 21 5.50 24.97 12.80
CA SER A 21 6.49 25.59 11.90
C SER A 21 7.72 24.72 11.57
N PHE A 22 7.91 23.56 12.23
CA PHE A 22 9.14 22.77 12.07
C PHE A 22 9.00 21.59 11.08
N MET A 23 7.78 21.11 10.80
CA MET A 23 7.57 19.88 10.01
C MET A 23 7.56 20.08 8.49
N LEU A 24 7.26 21.27 7.98
CA LEU A 24 7.18 21.51 6.53
C LEU A 24 8.54 21.53 5.82
N SER A 25 9.64 21.66 6.56
CA SER A 25 10.98 21.78 5.98
C SER A 25 11.64 20.44 5.66
N PHE A 26 11.15 19.32 6.22
CA PHE A 26 11.80 18.01 6.05
C PHE A 26 11.35 17.26 4.79
N SER A 27 10.14 17.51 4.30
CA SER A 27 9.61 16.85 3.09
C SER A 27 10.25 17.33 1.77
N LEU A 28 10.75 18.57 1.70
CA LEU A 28 11.44 19.06 0.49
C LEU A 28 12.91 18.61 0.41
N ALA A 29 13.56 18.32 1.54
CA ALA A 29 14.97 17.94 1.57
C ALA A 29 15.20 16.54 0.96
N ALA A 30 14.23 15.62 1.08
CA ALA A 30 14.30 14.29 0.49
C ALA A 30 14.20 14.29 -1.06
N LEU A 31 13.71 15.38 -1.67
CA LEU A 31 13.61 15.53 -3.13
C LEU A 31 14.85 16.19 -3.77
N GLY A 32 15.76 16.76 -2.98
CA GLY A 32 16.83 17.64 -3.49
C GLY A 32 18.17 16.97 -3.81
N SER A 33 18.44 15.74 -3.38
CA SER A 33 19.79 15.16 -3.40
C SER A 33 19.97 14.09 -4.49
N ALA A 34 19.78 14.46 -5.77
CA ALA A 34 20.24 13.63 -6.90
C ALA A 34 20.30 14.44 -8.21
N ALA A 35 21.17 15.43 -8.29
CA ALA A 35 21.45 16.13 -9.54
C ALA A 35 22.94 16.46 -9.67
N HIS A 36 23.69 15.58 -10.34
CA HIS A 36 24.88 15.95 -11.10
C HIS A 36 24.91 15.18 -12.42
N GLU A 37 25.60 15.77 -13.38
CA GLU A 37 25.36 15.81 -14.83
C GLU A 37 25.68 14.55 -15.66
N THR A 38 25.02 14.42 -16.82
CA THR A 38 25.63 14.33 -18.17
C THR A 38 24.57 14.18 -19.28
N GLY A 39 24.69 14.97 -20.34
CA GLY A 39 24.32 14.62 -21.74
C GLY A 39 22.85 14.59 -22.19
N GLY A 40 22.44 15.61 -22.94
CA GLY A 40 21.73 15.47 -24.24
C GLY A 40 20.30 14.90 -24.34
N PHE A 41 19.71 14.33 -23.29
CA PHE A 41 18.30 13.92 -23.27
C PHE A 41 17.53 14.94 -22.43
N LYS A 42 16.46 15.55 -22.96
CA LYS A 42 15.58 16.42 -22.16
C LYS A 42 15.01 15.53 -21.05
N LYS A 43 15.61 15.59 -19.86
CA LYS A 43 15.27 14.71 -18.73
C LYS A 43 13.77 14.85 -18.53
N PRO A 44 13.00 13.75 -18.58
CA PRO A 44 11.57 13.84 -18.41
C PRO A 44 11.30 14.52 -17.07
N SER A 45 10.35 15.45 -17.08
CA SER A 45 9.99 16.19 -15.86
C SER A 45 9.53 15.21 -14.78
N VAL A 46 9.77 15.51 -13.51
CA VAL A 46 9.27 14.70 -12.38
C VAL A 46 7.76 14.44 -12.50
N VAL A 47 7.02 15.43 -13.04
CA VAL A 47 5.57 15.34 -13.28
C VAL A 47 5.21 14.33 -14.38
N SER A 48 5.99 14.24 -15.46
CA SER A 48 5.76 13.26 -16.52
C SER A 48 6.06 11.84 -16.05
N ASP A 49 7.11 11.65 -15.28
CA ASP A 49 7.47 10.33 -14.72
C ASP A 49 6.41 9.88 -13.71
N PHE A 50 5.92 10.81 -12.89
CA PHE A 50 4.83 10.54 -11.95
C PHE A 50 3.53 10.16 -12.65
N ARG A 51 3.12 10.91 -13.68
CA ARG A 51 1.93 10.59 -14.50
C ARG A 51 2.08 9.25 -15.20
N TYR A 52 3.28 8.95 -15.69
CA TYR A 52 3.57 7.67 -16.30
C TYR A 52 3.42 6.53 -15.28
N LEU A 53 3.99 6.68 -14.08
CA LEU A 53 3.86 5.70 -13.01
C LEU A 53 2.38 5.42 -12.68
N LEU A 54 1.59 6.47 -12.42
CA LEU A 54 0.18 6.30 -12.05
C LEU A 54 -0.67 5.62 -13.14
N ARG A 55 -0.30 5.76 -14.42
CA ARG A 55 -1.01 5.13 -15.54
C ARG A 55 -0.65 3.66 -15.72
N ASN A 56 0.57 3.27 -15.36
CA ASN A 56 1.10 1.93 -15.58
C ASN A 56 1.06 1.06 -14.31
N THR A 57 0.77 1.64 -13.15
CA THR A 57 0.56 0.88 -11.91
C THR A 57 -0.86 0.34 -11.88
N PRO A 58 -1.06 -0.94 -11.51
CA PRO A 58 -2.39 -1.53 -11.36
C PRO A 58 -3.24 -0.73 -10.35
N PRO A 59 -4.39 -0.15 -10.80
CA PRO A 59 -5.18 0.74 -9.96
C PRO A 59 -5.76 0.02 -8.74
N LEU A 60 -6.06 -1.27 -8.85
CA LEU A 60 -6.60 -2.08 -7.76
C LEU A 60 -5.63 -2.17 -6.56
N ILE A 61 -4.33 -2.30 -6.81
CA ILE A 61 -3.32 -2.40 -5.73
C ILE A 61 -3.15 -1.06 -5.03
N VAL A 62 -3.12 0.02 -5.80
CA VAL A 62 -3.06 1.39 -5.23
C VAL A 62 -4.32 1.68 -4.43
N ALA A 63 -5.50 1.29 -4.93
CA ALA A 63 -6.76 1.42 -4.20
C ALA A 63 -6.78 0.60 -2.91
N MET A 64 -6.28 -0.64 -2.93
CA MET A 64 -6.12 -1.46 -1.72
C MET A 64 -5.20 -0.78 -0.70
N MET A 65 -4.07 -0.22 -1.14
CA MET A 65 -3.14 0.48 -0.27
C MET A 65 -3.74 1.76 0.34
N ILE A 66 -4.51 2.53 -0.44
CA ILE A 66 -5.26 3.69 0.07
C ILE A 66 -6.28 3.25 1.10
N LEU A 67 -7.09 2.24 0.77
CA LEU A 67 -8.13 1.71 1.65
C LEU A 67 -7.54 1.19 2.96
N SER A 68 -6.40 0.49 2.92
CA SER A 68 -5.75 -0.02 4.11
C SER A 68 -5.26 1.09 5.03
N ILE A 69 -4.63 2.14 4.49
CA ILE A 69 -4.13 3.25 5.32
C ILE A 69 -5.30 4.01 5.96
N VAL A 70 -6.37 4.28 5.20
CA VAL A 70 -7.59 4.90 5.74
C VAL A 70 -8.23 4.00 6.81
N GLY A 71 -8.36 2.71 6.52
CA GLY A 71 -8.96 1.73 7.43
C GLY A 71 -8.18 1.59 8.73
N MET A 72 -6.85 1.49 8.67
CA MET A 72 -5.98 1.45 9.84
C MET A 72 -6.13 2.70 10.71
N ASN A 73 -6.10 3.89 10.11
CA ASN A 73 -6.26 5.14 10.88
C ASN A 73 -7.61 5.27 11.57
N LEU A 74 -8.69 4.83 10.91
CA LEU A 74 -10.02 4.84 11.50
C LEU A 74 -10.12 3.82 12.64
N LEU A 75 -9.63 2.59 12.42
CA LEU A 75 -9.75 1.47 13.35
C LEU A 75 -8.70 1.46 14.48
N ALA A 76 -7.65 2.29 14.40
CA ALA A 76 -6.71 2.52 15.49
C ALA A 76 -7.40 3.03 16.78
N ASN A 77 -8.59 3.63 16.65
CA ASN A 77 -9.40 4.07 17.80
C ASN A 77 -10.14 2.93 18.51
N LYS A 78 -10.06 1.69 18.01
CA LYS A 78 -10.75 0.53 18.58
C LYS A 78 -9.74 -0.53 19.01
N SER A 79 -9.49 -0.62 20.32
CA SER A 79 -8.68 -1.69 20.91
C SER A 79 -9.37 -3.05 20.82
N ILE A 80 -8.58 -4.11 20.73
CA ILE A 80 -9.02 -5.50 20.80
C ILE A 80 -8.83 -6.00 22.23
N ASP A 81 -9.88 -6.56 22.83
CA ASP A 81 -9.76 -7.31 24.08
C ASP A 81 -9.29 -8.74 23.79
N THR A 82 -8.01 -8.99 23.98
CA THR A 82 -7.36 -10.29 23.73
C THR A 82 -7.41 -11.21 24.94
N GLY A 83 -7.79 -10.69 26.12
CA GLY A 83 -7.64 -11.40 27.40
C GLY A 83 -6.19 -11.63 27.84
N LEU A 84 -5.21 -11.04 27.16
CA LEU A 84 -3.78 -11.18 27.44
C LEU A 84 -3.16 -9.83 27.81
N ASP A 85 -2.75 -9.66 29.07
CA ASP A 85 -2.23 -8.39 29.60
C ASP A 85 -0.97 -7.87 28.90
N TRP A 86 -0.24 -8.73 28.21
CA TRP A 86 1.01 -8.39 27.51
C TRP A 86 0.81 -8.09 26.01
N LEU A 87 -0.39 -8.30 25.47
CA LEU A 87 -0.69 -8.15 24.04
C LEU A 87 -1.70 -7.03 23.82
N ALA A 88 -1.18 -5.83 23.51
CA ALA A 88 -1.98 -4.67 23.11
C ALA A 88 -2.11 -4.65 21.58
N LEU A 89 -3.34 -4.72 21.08
CA LEU A 89 -3.69 -4.65 19.66
C LEU A 89 -4.91 -3.75 19.46
N ASP A 90 -4.99 -3.12 18.30
CA ASP A 90 -6.18 -2.43 17.81
C ASP A 90 -6.72 -3.08 16.53
N CYS A 91 -7.92 -2.69 16.15
CA CYS A 91 -8.60 -3.25 14.97
C CYS A 91 -7.95 -2.85 13.64
N GLY A 92 -6.98 -1.93 13.62
CA GLY A 92 -6.18 -1.61 12.45
C GLY A 92 -5.42 -2.80 11.89
N ILE A 93 -5.08 -3.78 12.73
CA ILE A 93 -4.43 -5.03 12.32
C ILE A 93 -5.17 -5.78 11.20
N LEU A 94 -6.49 -5.61 11.09
CA LEU A 94 -7.30 -6.24 10.04
C LEU A 94 -6.93 -5.75 8.63
N PHE A 95 -6.34 -4.55 8.53
CA PHE A 95 -5.95 -3.90 7.28
C PHE A 95 -4.43 -3.84 7.07
N SER A 96 -3.61 -4.15 8.09
CA SER A 96 -2.15 -3.97 8.01
C SER A 96 -1.50 -4.81 6.91
N TRP A 97 -1.89 -6.08 6.78
CA TRP A 97 -1.39 -6.97 5.72
C TRP A 97 -1.67 -6.42 4.32
N MET A 98 -2.80 -5.73 4.11
CA MET A 98 -3.14 -5.20 2.78
C MET A 98 -2.14 -4.12 2.34
N CYS A 99 -1.69 -3.30 3.30
CA CYS A 99 -0.78 -2.20 3.02
C CYS A 99 0.63 -2.71 2.67
N PHE A 100 1.19 -3.56 3.55
CA PHE A 100 2.53 -4.10 3.39
C PHE A 100 2.64 -5.07 2.21
N LEU A 101 1.67 -5.97 2.05
CA LEU A 101 1.61 -6.84 0.88
C LEU A 101 1.51 -6.05 -0.43
N SER A 102 0.74 -4.95 -0.46
CA SER A 102 0.68 -4.07 -1.64
C SER A 102 2.04 -3.44 -1.93
N MET A 103 2.74 -2.93 -0.92
CA MET A 103 4.10 -2.38 -1.07
C MET A 103 5.09 -3.44 -1.58
N ASP A 104 4.97 -4.68 -1.13
CA ASP A 104 5.85 -5.77 -1.53
C ASP A 104 5.65 -6.23 -2.97
N VAL A 105 4.39 -6.28 -3.42
CA VAL A 105 4.04 -6.52 -4.82
C VAL A 105 4.54 -5.39 -5.69
N LEU A 106 4.24 -4.14 -5.31
CA LEU A 106 4.66 -2.95 -6.05
C LEU A 106 6.18 -2.84 -6.13
N THR A 107 6.90 -3.15 -5.05
CA THR A 107 8.37 -3.07 -5.02
C THR A 107 9.00 -4.13 -5.93
N ARG A 108 8.42 -5.33 -6.00
CA ARG A 108 8.88 -6.35 -6.95
C ARG A 108 8.72 -5.90 -8.38
N CYS A 109 7.55 -5.35 -8.70
CA CYS A 109 7.19 -5.03 -10.06
C CYS A 109 7.86 -3.73 -10.52
N PHE A 110 7.78 -2.66 -9.73
CA PHE A 110 8.15 -1.30 -10.12
C PHE A 110 9.40 -0.76 -9.42
N GLY A 111 9.92 -1.47 -8.43
CA GLY A 111 11.11 -1.05 -7.67
C GLY A 111 10.81 -0.07 -6.53
N PRO A 112 11.79 0.15 -5.64
CA PRO A 112 11.56 0.81 -4.35
C PRO A 112 11.20 2.29 -4.47
N ARG A 113 11.75 2.99 -5.48
CA ARG A 113 11.48 4.42 -5.70
C ARG A 113 10.04 4.67 -6.13
N ALA A 114 9.55 3.84 -7.06
CA ALA A 114 8.18 3.92 -7.55
C ALA A 114 7.19 3.59 -6.43
N THR A 115 7.43 2.52 -5.67
CA THR A 115 6.57 2.17 -4.53
C THR A 115 6.54 3.25 -3.47
N THR A 116 7.69 3.85 -3.12
CA THR A 116 7.73 4.93 -2.13
C THR A 116 6.90 6.13 -2.57
N LEU A 117 6.93 6.48 -3.85
CA LEU A 117 6.09 7.54 -4.40
C LEU A 117 4.59 7.17 -4.34
N LEU A 118 4.25 5.92 -4.62
CA LEU A 118 2.87 5.43 -4.48
C LEU A 118 2.40 5.41 -3.01
N SER A 119 3.28 5.08 -2.06
CA SER A 119 2.99 5.19 -0.62
C SER A 119 2.70 6.64 -0.22
N ILE A 120 3.48 7.60 -0.74
CA ILE A 120 3.20 9.04 -0.52
C ILE A 120 1.85 9.44 -1.11
N VAL A 121 1.51 8.97 -2.32
CA VAL A 121 0.18 9.21 -2.91
C VAL A 121 -0.93 8.65 -2.02
N ALA A 122 -0.75 7.43 -1.52
CA ALA A 122 -1.74 6.80 -0.67
C ALA A 122 -1.90 7.53 0.68
N LEU A 123 -0.80 8.04 1.23
CA LEU A 123 -0.82 8.87 2.43
C LEU A 123 -1.55 10.21 2.21
N VAL A 124 -1.29 10.89 1.09
CA VAL A 124 -2.00 12.14 0.74
C VAL A 124 -3.49 11.87 0.55
N ALA A 125 -3.86 10.76 -0.11
CA ALA A 125 -5.25 10.36 -0.23
C ALA A 125 -5.89 10.11 1.15
N ASN A 126 -5.18 9.48 2.07
CA ASN A 126 -5.62 9.31 3.45
C ASN A 126 -5.86 10.65 4.17
N TRP A 127 -5.00 11.66 3.99
CA TRP A 127 -5.24 13.00 4.55
C TRP A 127 -6.48 13.67 3.96
N VAL A 128 -6.73 13.51 2.66
CA VAL A 128 -7.95 14.02 2.03
C VAL A 128 -9.19 13.36 2.62
N VAL A 129 -9.18 12.04 2.78
CA VAL A 129 -10.30 11.30 3.39
C VAL A 129 -10.50 11.71 4.85
N ALA A 130 -9.41 11.83 5.62
CA ALA A 130 -9.48 12.29 7.00
C ALA A 130 -10.06 13.71 7.11
N LEU A 131 -9.71 14.62 6.18
CA LEU A 131 -10.30 15.96 6.11
C LEU A 131 -11.80 15.89 5.79
N ILE A 132 -12.21 15.02 4.88
CA ILE A 132 -13.64 14.82 4.56
C ILE A 132 -14.40 14.32 5.79
N PHE A 133 -13.87 13.33 6.52
CA PHE A 133 -14.51 12.84 7.74
C PHE A 133 -14.52 13.88 8.86
N PHE A 134 -13.46 14.67 9.00
CA PHE A 134 -13.44 15.82 9.91
C PHE A 134 -14.54 16.83 9.57
N VAL A 135 -14.67 17.22 8.30
CA VAL A 135 -15.73 18.13 7.85
C VAL A 135 -17.12 17.52 8.08
N ALA A 136 -17.30 16.22 7.81
CA ALA A 136 -18.57 15.54 8.07
C ALA A 136 -18.94 15.57 9.57
N SER A 137 -17.98 15.38 10.47
CA SER A 137 -18.20 15.37 11.93
C SER A 137 -18.61 16.73 12.53
N ILE A 138 -18.36 17.84 11.83
CA ILE A 138 -18.74 19.18 12.29
C ILE A 138 -20.03 19.69 11.65
N ILE A 139 -20.53 19.03 10.60
CA ILE A 139 -21.79 19.40 9.96
C ILE A 139 -22.94 18.97 10.90
N PRO A 140 -23.83 19.90 11.31
CA PRO A 140 -24.96 19.55 12.15
C PRO A 140 -25.85 18.50 11.47
N GLY A 141 -26.14 17.41 12.17
CA GLY A 141 -26.93 16.31 11.64
C GLY A 141 -27.13 15.21 12.68
N MET A 142 -27.84 14.17 12.26
CA MET A 142 -28.10 12.98 13.08
C MET A 142 -27.59 11.75 12.33
N TRP A 143 -26.70 10.99 12.95
CA TRP A 143 -26.28 9.68 12.47
C TRP A 143 -27.46 8.73 12.47
N SER A 144 -27.56 7.87 11.46
CA SER A 144 -28.69 6.91 11.37
C SER A 144 -28.78 5.97 12.56
N ALA A 145 -27.66 5.68 13.23
CA ALA A 145 -27.63 4.86 14.44
C ALA A 145 -28.28 5.55 15.66
N SER A 146 -28.47 6.87 15.61
CA SER A 146 -28.98 7.68 16.72
C SER A 146 -30.51 7.74 16.81
N TYR A 147 -31.24 7.12 15.88
CA TYR A 147 -32.71 7.03 15.92
C TYR A 147 -33.24 6.02 16.95
N VAL A 148 -32.61 5.97 18.13
CA VAL A 148 -33.06 5.26 19.31
C VAL A 148 -33.31 6.30 20.38
N GLU A 149 -34.57 6.41 20.81
CA GLU A 149 -35.06 7.45 21.71
C GLU A 149 -34.21 7.52 22.99
N GLY A 150 -33.70 8.72 23.30
CA GLY A 150 -32.91 9.00 24.50
C GLY A 150 -31.40 8.69 24.37
N SER A 151 -30.93 8.21 23.22
CA SER A 151 -29.52 7.92 22.95
C SER A 151 -28.87 8.86 21.92
N GLU A 152 -29.64 9.81 21.40
CA GLU A 152 -29.28 10.68 20.29
C GLU A 152 -27.94 11.37 20.53
N ALA A 153 -27.80 12.07 21.66
CA ALA A 153 -26.61 12.85 21.97
C ALA A 153 -25.37 11.99 22.19
N ILE A 154 -25.53 10.82 22.82
CA ILE A 154 -24.41 9.92 23.13
C ILE A 154 -23.90 9.27 21.85
N ILE A 155 -24.80 8.77 21.00
CA ILE A 155 -24.43 8.11 19.75
C ILE A 155 -23.84 9.11 18.76
N ASN A 156 -24.47 10.28 18.58
CA ASN A 156 -23.91 11.30 17.68
C ASN A 156 -22.54 11.77 18.15
N GLY A 157 -22.40 12.15 19.42
CA GLY A 157 -21.11 12.60 19.95
C GLY A 157 -20.01 11.55 19.84
N SER A 158 -20.33 10.27 20.00
CA SER A 158 -19.37 9.18 19.85
C SER A 158 -18.94 8.96 18.39
N LEU A 159 -19.88 9.02 17.45
CA LEU A 159 -19.60 8.85 16.03
C LEU A 159 -18.88 10.08 15.44
N ASP A 160 -19.28 11.29 15.83
CA ASP A 160 -18.56 12.52 15.50
C ASP A 160 -17.14 12.47 16.07
N GLY A 161 -16.98 12.02 17.31
CA GLY A 161 -15.66 11.79 17.92
C GLY A 161 -14.81 10.79 17.12
N MET A 162 -15.40 9.68 16.68
CA MET A 162 -14.71 8.66 15.87
C MET A 162 -14.30 9.18 14.48
N PHE A 163 -15.21 9.83 13.75
CA PHE A 163 -14.96 10.29 12.38
C PHE A 163 -14.20 11.61 12.32
N SER A 164 -14.27 12.45 13.35
CA SER A 164 -13.49 13.70 13.40
C SER A 164 -11.99 13.46 13.26
N GLY A 165 -11.54 12.23 13.59
CA GLY A 165 -10.17 11.81 13.43
C GLY A 165 -9.28 12.53 14.42
N THR A 166 -8.74 11.79 15.38
CA THR A 166 -7.81 12.37 16.33
C THR A 166 -6.56 12.83 15.59
N TRP A 167 -6.37 14.15 15.44
CA TRP A 167 -5.32 14.73 14.58
C TRP A 167 -3.92 14.17 14.87
N PHE A 168 -3.62 13.87 16.14
CA PHE A 168 -2.33 13.30 16.54
C PHE A 168 -2.18 11.83 16.15
N ILE A 169 -3.27 11.07 16.02
CA ILE A 169 -3.25 9.70 15.48
C ILE A 169 -2.90 9.77 14.00
N ILE A 170 -3.59 10.63 13.23
CA ILE A 170 -3.32 10.80 11.80
C ILE A 170 -1.88 11.25 11.58
N LEU A 171 -1.40 12.24 12.35
CA LEU A 171 -0.03 12.74 12.22
C LEU A 171 1.00 11.67 12.62
N GLY A 172 0.78 11.00 13.75
CA GLY A 172 1.66 9.94 14.25
C GLY A 172 1.78 8.77 13.28
N SER A 173 0.65 8.28 12.77
CA SER A 173 0.62 7.20 11.78
C SER A 173 1.20 7.62 10.43
N SER A 174 1.06 8.89 10.03
CA SER A 174 1.69 9.40 8.82
C SER A 174 3.21 9.33 8.87
N VAL A 175 3.80 9.70 10.01
CA VAL A 175 5.25 9.64 10.21
C VAL A 175 5.71 8.19 10.30
N ALA A 176 5.02 7.36 11.07
CA ALA A 176 5.28 5.93 11.17
C ALA A 176 5.27 5.26 9.79
N PHE A 177 4.21 5.50 9.00
CA PHE A 177 4.02 4.93 7.69
C PHE A 177 5.08 5.37 6.67
N ILE A 178 5.50 6.65 6.65
CA ILE A 178 6.57 7.07 5.74
C ILE A 178 7.89 6.36 6.06
N VAL A 179 8.22 6.26 7.35
CA VAL A 179 9.44 5.60 7.81
C VAL A 179 9.40 4.11 7.47
N SER A 180 8.30 3.43 7.78
CA SER A 180 8.13 2.00 7.52
C SER A 180 8.06 1.71 6.02
N ALA A 181 7.36 2.51 5.21
CA ALA A 181 7.31 2.35 3.76
C ALA A 181 8.71 2.48 3.14
N PHE A 182 9.51 3.45 3.58
CA PHE A 182 10.89 3.58 3.12
C PHE A 182 11.72 2.35 3.50
N ILE A 183 11.65 1.91 4.75
CA ILE A 183 12.37 0.72 5.22
C ILE A 183 11.95 -0.52 4.41
N ASN A 184 10.64 -0.76 4.26
CA ASN A 184 10.10 -1.92 3.57
C ASN A 184 10.58 -1.95 2.12
N ASN A 185 10.33 -0.88 1.37
CA ASN A 185 10.59 -0.83 -0.07
C ASN A 185 12.08 -1.05 -0.37
N TYR A 186 12.96 -0.36 0.34
CA TYR A 186 14.40 -0.46 0.07
C TYR A 186 15.01 -1.76 0.60
N LEU A 187 14.56 -2.27 1.75
CA LEU A 187 15.03 -3.56 2.27
C LEU A 187 14.56 -4.70 1.38
N ASN A 188 13.30 -4.68 0.95
CA ASN A 188 12.74 -5.65 0.03
C ASN A 188 13.55 -5.71 -1.27
N ALA A 189 13.79 -4.55 -1.90
CA ALA A 189 14.61 -4.45 -3.10
C ALA A 189 16.06 -4.90 -2.86
N ALA A 190 16.65 -4.58 -1.71
CA ALA A 190 18.01 -4.96 -1.36
C ALA A 190 18.16 -6.48 -1.10
N ILE A 191 17.12 -7.16 -0.65
CA ILE A 191 17.10 -8.62 -0.54
C ILE A 191 16.92 -9.23 -1.92
N GLY A 192 15.95 -8.77 -2.70
CA GLY A 192 15.70 -9.25 -4.08
C GLY A 192 16.94 -9.17 -4.96
N ASN A 193 17.67 -8.04 -4.94
CA ASN A 193 18.90 -7.86 -5.70
C ASN A 193 20.07 -8.77 -5.28
N ARG A 194 20.00 -9.38 -4.09
CA ARG A 194 21.02 -10.32 -3.60
C ARG A 194 20.65 -11.79 -3.83
N LEU A 195 19.44 -12.06 -4.29
CA LEU A 195 19.01 -13.42 -4.61
C LEU A 195 19.54 -13.83 -5.98
N SER A 196 20.05 -15.06 -6.07
CA SER A 196 20.49 -15.66 -7.32
C SER A 196 19.34 -16.01 -8.25
N ASP A 197 18.15 -16.25 -7.69
CA ASP A 197 16.90 -16.50 -8.39
C ASP A 197 15.75 -15.82 -7.63
N ASP A 198 15.10 -14.85 -8.28
CA ASP A 198 13.95 -14.13 -7.74
C ASP A 198 12.61 -14.57 -8.35
N THR A 199 12.56 -15.69 -9.08
CA THR A 199 11.36 -16.07 -9.82
C THR A 199 10.28 -16.74 -8.96
N GLY A 200 10.69 -17.56 -7.99
CA GLY A 200 9.78 -18.40 -7.20
C GLY A 200 9.11 -17.74 -6.00
N PHE A 201 8.09 -18.43 -5.45
CA PHE A 201 7.41 -18.00 -4.23
C PHE A 201 8.34 -17.89 -3.03
N GLY A 202 9.33 -18.78 -2.90
CA GLY A 202 10.30 -18.72 -1.80
C GLY A 202 11.12 -17.43 -1.80
N ALA A 203 11.54 -16.95 -2.97
CA ALA A 203 12.24 -15.68 -3.12
C ALA A 203 11.34 -14.49 -2.78
N PHE A 204 10.10 -14.51 -3.27
CA PHE A 204 9.08 -13.53 -2.90
C PHE A 204 8.84 -13.49 -1.38
N ALA A 205 8.61 -14.65 -0.76
CA ALA A 205 8.33 -14.76 0.67
C ALA A 205 9.52 -14.29 1.51
N LEU A 206 10.76 -14.64 1.13
CA LEU A 206 11.94 -14.21 1.87
C LEU A 206 12.11 -12.68 1.85
N ARG A 207 12.07 -12.06 0.66
CA ARG A 207 12.21 -10.60 0.57
C ARG A 207 11.06 -9.89 1.29
N SER A 208 9.83 -10.39 1.14
CA SER A 208 8.62 -9.82 1.73
C SER A 208 8.57 -9.95 3.24
N TYR A 209 8.71 -11.17 3.78
CA TYR A 209 8.56 -11.40 5.23
C TYR A 209 9.61 -10.65 6.03
N VAL A 210 10.86 -10.64 5.54
CA VAL A 210 11.95 -9.94 6.23
C VAL A 210 11.76 -8.43 6.13
N SER A 211 11.43 -7.89 4.96
CA SER A 211 11.22 -6.45 4.82
C SER A 211 10.02 -5.96 5.61
N THR A 212 8.90 -6.67 5.51
CA THR A 212 7.65 -6.35 6.18
C THR A 212 7.81 -6.42 7.69
N PHE A 213 8.44 -7.46 8.22
CA PHE A 213 8.63 -7.57 9.67
C PHE A 213 9.45 -6.40 10.24
N VAL A 214 10.58 -6.08 9.61
CA VAL A 214 11.44 -4.97 10.05
C VAL A 214 10.70 -3.63 9.93
N ALA A 215 9.93 -3.46 8.86
CA ALA A 215 9.17 -2.24 8.63
C ALA A 215 7.99 -2.09 9.59
N GLN A 216 7.27 -3.17 9.93
CA GLN A 216 6.18 -3.18 10.91
C GLN A 216 6.69 -2.89 12.32
N VAL A 217 7.85 -3.45 12.71
CA VAL A 217 8.49 -3.09 13.99
C VAL A 217 8.79 -1.59 14.01
N ALA A 218 9.31 -1.03 12.91
CA ALA A 218 9.58 0.40 12.82
C ALA A 218 8.29 1.24 12.86
N ASP A 219 7.24 0.83 12.14
CA ASP A 219 5.94 1.50 12.10
C ASP A 219 5.34 1.59 13.51
N ASN A 220 5.18 0.44 14.14
CA ASN A 220 4.58 0.33 15.46
C ASN A 220 5.41 1.04 16.54
N LEU A 221 6.75 0.99 16.45
CA LEU A 221 7.62 1.66 17.41
C LEU A 221 7.56 3.18 17.25
N VAL A 222 7.61 3.70 16.02
CA VAL A 222 7.51 5.14 15.75
C VAL A 222 6.14 5.65 16.20
N PHE A 223 5.07 4.93 15.88
CA PHE A 223 3.73 5.28 16.33
C PHE A 223 3.61 5.26 17.86
N ALA A 224 4.09 4.20 18.52
CA ALA A 224 4.04 4.08 19.98
C ALA A 224 4.82 5.19 20.69
N ILE A 225 5.98 5.60 20.16
CA ILE A 225 6.75 6.71 20.74
C ILE A 225 6.05 8.06 20.49
N LEU A 226 5.57 8.32 19.27
CA LEU A 226 4.98 9.62 18.93
C LEU A 226 3.59 9.83 19.56
N VAL A 227 2.81 8.76 19.70
CA VAL A 227 1.43 8.80 20.15
C VAL A 227 1.30 8.23 21.56
N SER A 228 1.61 6.95 21.76
CA SER A 228 1.36 6.26 23.03
C SER A 228 2.19 6.80 24.19
N GLN A 229 3.47 7.11 23.97
CA GLN A 229 4.32 7.69 25.00
C GLN A 229 3.90 9.13 25.35
N VAL A 230 3.62 9.95 24.32
CA VAL A 230 3.36 11.39 24.49
C VAL A 230 1.96 11.68 25.03
N PHE A 231 0.94 11.00 24.50
CA PHE A 231 -0.47 11.29 24.80
C PHE A 231 -1.09 10.32 25.81
N PHE A 232 -0.57 9.09 25.91
CA PHE A 232 -1.12 8.04 26.78
C PHE A 232 -0.19 7.63 27.92
N GLY A 233 1.01 8.23 28.02
CA GLY A 233 1.93 8.02 29.14
C GLY A 233 2.58 6.64 29.18
N TRP A 234 2.69 5.96 28.02
CA TRP A 234 3.34 4.66 27.95
C TRP A 234 4.83 4.76 28.27
N THR A 235 5.37 3.72 28.90
CA THR A 235 6.81 3.55 29.08
C THR A 235 7.47 3.15 27.76
N LEU A 236 8.77 3.42 27.62
CA LEU A 236 9.53 2.95 26.45
C LEU A 236 9.47 1.43 26.33
N LEU A 237 9.51 0.71 27.45
CA LEU A 237 9.39 -0.75 27.45
C LEU A 237 8.06 -1.19 26.83
N GLN A 238 6.94 -0.57 27.21
CA GLN A 238 5.63 -0.86 26.60
C GLN A 238 5.61 -0.57 25.10
N CYS A 239 6.26 0.51 24.66
CA CYS A 239 6.37 0.85 23.24
C CYS A 239 7.14 -0.24 22.47
N PHE A 240 8.28 -0.69 22.99
CA PHE A 240 9.07 -1.76 22.36
C PHE A 240 8.34 -3.11 22.36
N THR A 241 7.72 -3.48 23.48
CA THR A 241 7.00 -4.75 23.58
C THR A 241 5.80 -4.77 22.64
N CYS A 242 5.01 -3.68 22.60
CA CYS A 242 3.87 -3.56 21.70
C CYS A 242 4.32 -3.54 20.23
N ALA A 243 5.40 -2.84 19.90
CA ALA A 243 5.90 -2.80 18.54
C ALA A 243 6.33 -4.19 18.03
N LEU A 244 7.02 -4.96 18.86
CA LEU A 244 7.47 -6.30 18.51
C LEU A 244 6.29 -7.30 18.42
N THR A 245 5.41 -7.31 19.42
CA THR A 245 4.27 -8.25 19.43
C THR A 245 3.24 -7.90 18.36
N GLY A 246 2.99 -6.61 18.13
CA GLY A 246 2.18 -6.12 17.02
C GLY A 246 2.73 -6.57 15.68
N ALA A 247 4.01 -6.29 15.41
CA ALA A 247 4.64 -6.68 14.14
C ALA A 247 4.63 -8.20 13.90
N LEU A 248 4.76 -9.03 14.95
CA LEU A 248 4.62 -10.49 14.82
C LEU A 248 3.20 -10.89 14.38
N MET A 249 2.18 -10.26 14.97
CA MET A 249 0.79 -10.56 14.62
C MET A 249 0.45 -10.06 13.22
N GLU A 250 0.92 -8.87 12.83
CA GLU A 250 0.73 -8.34 11.48
C GLU A 250 1.44 -9.18 10.42
N LEU A 251 2.66 -9.62 10.69
CA LEU A 251 3.39 -10.54 9.83
C LEU A 251 2.64 -11.86 9.66
N LEU A 252 1.99 -12.37 10.71
CA LEU A 252 1.20 -13.60 10.60
C LEU A 252 0.06 -13.45 9.58
N PHE A 253 -0.65 -12.33 9.58
CA PHE A 253 -1.66 -12.04 8.54
C PHE A 253 -1.01 -11.96 7.15
N GLU A 254 0.15 -11.31 7.03
CA GLU A 254 0.86 -11.23 5.77
C GLU A 254 1.26 -12.61 5.23
N VAL A 255 1.79 -13.49 6.07
CA VAL A 255 2.16 -14.87 5.69
C VAL A 255 0.95 -15.62 5.12
N VAL A 256 -0.24 -15.43 5.71
CA VAL A 256 -1.49 -16.05 5.24
C VAL A 256 -1.88 -15.52 3.84
N PHE A 257 -1.73 -14.21 3.60
CA PHE A 257 -2.15 -13.59 2.34
C PHE A 257 -1.04 -13.51 1.29
N SER A 258 0.19 -13.84 1.62
CA SER A 258 1.33 -13.73 0.70
C SER A 258 1.25 -14.60 -0.56
N PRO A 259 0.60 -15.79 -0.56
CA PRO A 259 0.31 -16.50 -1.81
C PRO A 259 -0.52 -15.67 -2.80
N LEU A 260 -1.46 -14.86 -2.30
CA LEU A 260 -2.24 -13.93 -3.13
C LEU A 260 -1.34 -12.83 -3.70
N GLY A 261 -0.52 -12.19 -2.86
CA GLY A 261 0.40 -11.14 -3.32
C GLY A 261 1.40 -11.66 -4.36
N TYR A 262 1.95 -12.86 -4.18
CA TYR A 262 2.82 -13.48 -5.17
C TYR A 262 2.11 -13.67 -6.53
N ARG A 263 0.87 -14.17 -6.54
CA ARG A 263 0.09 -14.33 -7.77
C ARG A 263 -0.18 -12.98 -8.46
N MET A 264 -0.47 -11.94 -7.68
CA MET A 264 -0.64 -10.59 -8.19
C MET A 264 0.65 -10.07 -8.83
N ALA A 265 1.78 -10.24 -8.15
CA ALA A 265 3.08 -9.83 -8.69
C ALA A 265 3.42 -10.57 -9.99
N GLN A 266 3.17 -11.88 -10.06
CA GLN A 266 3.40 -12.66 -11.28
C GLN A 266 2.51 -12.19 -12.44
N GLY A 267 1.23 -11.93 -12.20
CA GLY A 267 0.32 -11.40 -13.22
C GLY A 267 0.81 -10.06 -13.79
N ILE A 268 1.26 -9.15 -12.93
CA ILE A 268 1.78 -7.84 -13.36
C ILE A 268 3.09 -7.99 -14.14
N LEU A 269 4.00 -8.85 -13.68
CA LEU A 269 5.26 -9.09 -14.38
C LEU A 269 5.03 -9.71 -15.76
N ALA A 270 4.09 -10.64 -15.88
CA ALA A 270 3.70 -11.22 -17.17
C ALA A 270 3.12 -10.17 -18.12
N GLU A 271 2.15 -9.36 -17.66
CA GLU A 271 1.56 -8.28 -18.47
C GLU A 271 2.61 -7.27 -18.94
N ARG A 272 3.60 -6.97 -18.09
CA ARG A 272 4.69 -6.07 -18.46
C ARG A 272 5.65 -6.68 -19.48
N ALA A 273 5.97 -7.96 -19.36
CA ALA A 273 6.79 -8.65 -20.35
C ALA A 273 6.10 -8.66 -21.72
N ASP A 274 4.79 -8.90 -21.75
CA ASP A 274 3.99 -8.85 -22.99
C ASP A 274 4.01 -7.44 -23.60
N ASN A 275 3.76 -6.40 -22.80
CA ASN A 275 3.79 -5.01 -23.25
C ASN A 275 5.17 -4.56 -23.77
N GLU A 276 6.25 -5.00 -23.12
CA GLU A 276 7.62 -4.73 -23.59
C GLU A 276 7.93 -5.45 -24.91
N SER A 277 7.46 -6.69 -25.06
CA SER A 277 7.61 -7.45 -26.30
C SER A 277 6.85 -6.82 -27.48
N ASP A 278 5.62 -6.36 -27.25
CA ASP A 278 4.80 -5.65 -28.23
C ASP A 278 5.41 -4.30 -28.61
N ALA A 279 5.96 -3.57 -27.62
CA ALA A 279 6.66 -2.31 -27.85
C ALA A 279 7.93 -2.52 -28.69
N ALA A 280 8.73 -3.54 -28.38
CA ALA A 280 9.92 -3.91 -29.14
C ALA A 280 9.57 -4.31 -30.58
N LEU A 281 8.51 -5.12 -30.77
CA LEU A 281 8.03 -5.51 -32.09
C LEU A 281 7.53 -4.30 -32.89
N GLY A 282 6.79 -3.39 -32.27
CA GLY A 282 6.30 -2.17 -32.90
C GLY A 282 7.42 -1.17 -33.22
N ALA A 283 8.49 -1.12 -32.42
CA ALA A 283 9.68 -0.32 -32.70
C ALA A 283 10.49 -0.92 -33.86
N ALA A 284 10.68 -2.25 -33.86
CA ALA A 284 11.32 -2.97 -34.96
C ALA A 284 10.54 -2.78 -36.28
N ALA A 285 9.21 -2.89 -36.25
CA ALA A 285 8.34 -2.65 -37.41
C ALA A 285 8.41 -1.20 -37.92
N ARG A 286 8.58 -0.22 -37.03
CA ARG A 286 8.77 1.19 -37.41
C ARG A 286 10.16 1.45 -38.00
N ALA A 287 11.20 0.83 -37.46
CA ALA A 287 12.56 0.92 -37.98
C ALA A 287 12.71 0.25 -39.36
N THR A 288 11.95 -0.81 -39.64
CA THR A 288 11.94 -1.47 -40.96
C THR A 288 10.99 -0.81 -41.96
N ASN A 289 10.04 0.00 -41.51
CA ASN A 289 9.14 0.78 -42.36
C ASN A 289 9.81 1.94 -43.12
N ASP A 290 11.10 2.21 -42.91
CA ASP A 290 11.89 3.15 -43.73
C ASP A 290 12.47 2.54 -45.03
N ALA A 291 12.28 1.25 -45.31
CA ALA A 291 12.78 0.68 -46.59
C ALA A 291 11.90 -0.37 -47.28
N ALA A 292 11.15 -1.20 -46.56
CA ALA A 292 10.28 -2.20 -47.17
C ALA A 292 9.47 -2.88 -46.07
N TYR A 293 8.12 -2.85 -46.08
CA TYR A 293 7.25 -3.89 -45.45
C TYR A 293 5.75 -3.53 -45.31
N VAL A 294 5.08 -3.05 -46.37
CA VAL A 294 3.61 -3.26 -46.46
C VAL A 294 3.29 -4.74 -46.81
N GLY A 295 4.24 -5.46 -47.42
CA GLY A 295 4.04 -6.83 -47.90
C GLY A 295 4.11 -7.95 -46.85
N VAL A 296 5.06 -7.88 -45.92
CA VAL A 296 5.35 -9.03 -45.04
C VAL A 296 4.64 -8.96 -43.69
N ALA A 297 4.33 -7.76 -43.19
CA ALA A 297 3.44 -7.61 -42.02
C ALA A 297 2.05 -8.21 -42.30
N THR A 298 1.56 -8.10 -43.53
CA THR A 298 0.30 -8.70 -44.01
C THR A 298 0.43 -10.23 -44.13
N GLY A 299 1.58 -10.73 -44.59
CA GLY A 299 1.87 -12.17 -44.70
C GLY A 299 2.02 -12.90 -43.36
N ILE A 300 2.69 -12.30 -42.37
CA ILE A 300 2.87 -12.91 -41.04
C ILE A 300 1.57 -12.88 -40.23
N ARG A 301 0.75 -11.83 -40.38
CA ARG A 301 -0.58 -11.75 -39.75
C ARG A 301 -1.54 -12.79 -40.36
N ALA A 302 -1.47 -13.04 -41.67
CA ALA A 302 -2.21 -14.11 -42.32
C ALA A 302 -1.72 -15.52 -41.91
N ALA A 303 -0.41 -15.71 -41.70
CA ALA A 303 0.16 -16.98 -41.24
C ALA A 303 -0.22 -17.33 -39.78
N ARG A 304 -0.34 -16.34 -38.88
CA ARG A 304 -0.85 -16.55 -37.51
C ARG A 304 -2.34 -16.89 -37.48
N VAL A 305 -3.14 -16.33 -38.38
CA VAL A 305 -4.57 -16.69 -38.51
C VAL A 305 -4.74 -18.08 -39.13
N GLY A 306 -3.90 -18.44 -40.12
CA GLY A 306 -3.89 -19.78 -40.72
C GLY A 306 -3.61 -20.90 -39.71
N ASN A 307 -2.58 -20.75 -38.87
CA ASN A 307 -2.24 -21.76 -37.86
C ASN A 307 -3.29 -21.90 -36.75
N ALA A 308 -3.92 -20.80 -36.32
CA ALA A 308 -5.00 -20.86 -35.33
C ALA A 308 -6.25 -21.59 -35.87
N THR A 309 -6.52 -21.45 -37.18
CA THR A 309 -7.65 -22.14 -37.83
C THR A 309 -7.36 -23.62 -38.05
N GLN A 310 -6.10 -23.98 -38.34
CA GLN A 310 -5.68 -25.37 -38.53
C GLN A 310 -5.67 -26.16 -37.21
N ILE A 311 -5.22 -25.54 -36.12
CA ILE A 311 -5.26 -26.15 -34.77
C ILE A 311 -6.71 -26.35 -34.30
N ALA A 312 -7.59 -25.38 -34.54
CA ALA A 312 -9.02 -25.51 -34.21
C ALA A 312 -9.74 -26.59 -35.05
N LEU A 313 -9.34 -26.79 -36.31
CA LEU A 313 -9.87 -27.86 -37.16
C LEU A 313 -9.34 -29.25 -36.76
N GLU A 314 -8.08 -29.36 -36.33
CA GLU A 314 -7.53 -30.62 -35.81
C GLU A 314 -8.15 -31.02 -34.46
N GLU A 315 -8.40 -30.07 -33.57
CA GLU A 315 -9.10 -30.32 -32.31
C GLU A 315 -10.58 -30.69 -32.52
N ALA A 316 -11.27 -30.01 -33.44
CA ALA A 316 -12.64 -30.35 -33.80
C ALA A 316 -12.75 -31.72 -34.49
N SER A 317 -11.77 -32.10 -35.32
CA SER A 317 -11.68 -33.43 -35.95
C SER A 317 -11.40 -34.54 -34.96
N ARG A 318 -10.56 -34.31 -33.94
CA ARG A 318 -10.29 -35.29 -32.88
C ARG A 318 -11.53 -35.52 -32.02
N PHE A 319 -12.21 -34.43 -31.63
CA PHE A 319 -13.45 -34.50 -30.86
C PHE A 319 -14.58 -35.24 -31.61
N ALA A 320 -14.68 -35.07 -32.93
CA ALA A 320 -15.66 -35.78 -33.75
C ALA A 320 -15.36 -37.28 -33.93
N ASN A 321 -14.09 -37.69 -33.85
CA ASN A 321 -13.69 -39.10 -33.92
C ASN A 321 -13.88 -39.81 -32.58
N ASP A 322 -13.60 -39.16 -31.45
CA ASP A 322 -13.86 -39.72 -30.11
C ASP A 322 -15.36 -39.96 -29.88
N MET A 323 -16.24 -39.12 -30.43
CA MET A 323 -17.70 -39.28 -30.38
C MET A 323 -18.27 -40.39 -31.30
N ARG A 324 -17.43 -41.07 -32.09
CA ARG A 324 -17.83 -42.19 -32.98
C ARG A 324 -17.42 -43.56 -32.44
N GLU A 325 -16.60 -43.62 -31.40
CA GLU A 325 -16.12 -44.86 -30.79
C GLU A 325 -16.81 -45.23 -29.45
N GLU A 326 -17.86 -44.50 -29.06
CA GLU A 326 -18.86 -44.90 -28.05
C GLU A 326 -20.19 -45.31 -28.72
#